data_AF-A0A972YIW4-F1
#
_entry.id   AF-A0A972YIW4-F1
#
_cell.length_a   1.000
_cell.length_b   1.000
_cell.length_c   1.000
_cell.angle_alpha   90.00
_cell.angle_beta   90.00
_cell.angle_gamma   90.00
#
_symmetry.space_group_name_H-M   'P 1'
#
loop_
_entity.id
_entity.type
_entity.pdbx_description
1 polymer ?
#
loop_
_entity_poly.entity_id
_entity_poly.type
_entity_poly.pdbx_seq_one_letter_code
_entity_poly.pdbx_strand_id
1 'polypeptide(L)'
;MIPMVILTFLGFTLFAATLTFFITRNSEKNSSTGFFLGGRSLTFPVIAGSLLLTNLSTEQMVGLNGAAFKDGLAVMAWEVVAVVALVLMALFFLPKFLRAGITTVPQFLENRFDKRTQAVTNMVFLLAYAFLLIPIILYSGAVGLSEMLDLKQLTGITEPVEFLGKEHSPDTVILWLTVFLIGIMGGIYTRFGGLKTLAVLDTINGIGLLIGGFMIAWFALDRVSDGQGIFEGWTILKEANPERLNSIGTSETSVPFSTLFTGVALLNLFYWCTNQQIIQRTFGASS
;
A
#
# COMPACT_ATOMS: atom_id res chain seq x y z
N MET A 1 17.13 20.41 11.83
CA MET A 1 16.61 19.04 11.65
C MET A 1 15.85 18.92 10.34
N ILE A 2 14.86 19.78 10.09
CA ILE A 2 14.03 19.83 8.88
C ILE A 2 14.81 19.86 7.54
N PRO A 3 15.90 20.63 7.36
CA PRO A 3 16.61 20.66 6.07
C PRO A 3 17.23 19.31 5.69
N MET A 4 17.65 18.52 6.69
CA MET A 4 18.23 17.20 6.44
C MET A 4 17.15 16.21 6.01
N VAL A 5 15.96 16.24 6.62
CA VAL A 5 14.83 15.36 6.27
C VAL A 5 14.35 15.63 4.85
N ILE A 6 14.22 16.90 4.43
CA ILE A 6 13.86 17.23 3.05
C ILE A 6 14.94 16.73 2.08
N LEU A 7 16.21 16.96 2.41
CA LEU A 7 17.32 16.60 1.52
C LEU A 7 17.41 15.09 1.35
N THR A 8 17.23 14.30 2.41
CA THR A 8 17.21 12.83 2.32
C THR A 8 15.97 12.34 1.59
N PHE A 9 14.79 12.94 1.82
CA PHE A 9 13.55 12.61 1.12
C PHE A 9 13.66 12.85 -0.39
N LEU A 10 14.07 14.06 -0.80
CA LEU A 10 14.28 14.41 -2.20
C LEU A 10 15.41 13.58 -2.82
N GLY A 11 16.48 13.34 -2.07
CA GLY A 11 17.60 12.52 -2.50
C GLY A 11 17.20 11.08 -2.81
N PHE A 12 16.47 10.42 -1.89
CA PHE A 12 15.95 9.07 -2.11
C PHE A 12 14.94 9.02 -3.25
N THR A 13 14.03 10.00 -3.32
CA THR A 13 13.02 10.08 -4.40
C THR A 13 13.68 10.23 -5.77
N LEU A 14 14.67 11.12 -5.90
CA LEU A 14 15.41 11.33 -7.13
C LEU A 14 16.25 10.09 -7.50
N PHE A 15 16.88 9.45 -6.52
CA PHE A 15 17.61 8.20 -6.71
C PHE A 15 16.69 7.10 -7.26
N ALA A 16 15.55 6.85 -6.61
CA ALA A 16 14.59 5.82 -7.02
C ALA A 16 14.03 6.11 -8.43
N ALA A 17 13.68 7.37 -8.71
CA ALA A 17 13.20 7.79 -10.02
C ALA A 17 14.27 7.61 -11.12
N THR A 18 15.51 8.01 -10.85
CA THR A 18 16.63 7.91 -11.79
C THR A 18 16.99 6.46 -12.07
N LEU A 19 17.10 5.63 -11.02
CA LEU A 19 17.38 4.20 -11.15
C LEU A 19 16.27 3.50 -11.96
N THR A 20 15.00 3.81 -11.66
CA THR A 20 13.86 3.29 -12.42
C THR A 20 13.91 3.71 -13.89
N PHE A 21 14.25 4.97 -14.17
CA PHE A 21 14.42 5.45 -15.54
C PHE A 21 15.52 4.67 -16.26
N PHE A 22 16.70 4.48 -15.66
CA PHE A 22 17.78 3.70 -16.26
C PHE A 22 17.41 2.25 -16.54
N ILE A 23 16.70 1.60 -15.61
CA ILE A 23 16.25 0.20 -15.77
C ILE A 23 15.18 0.10 -16.87
N THR A 24 14.30 1.09 -17.00
CA THR A 24 13.11 0.99 -17.87
C THR A 24 13.18 1.79 -19.17
N ARG A 25 14.26 2.55 -19.43
CA ARG A 25 14.41 3.40 -20.63
C ARG A 25 14.25 2.68 -21.97
N ASN A 26 14.59 1.38 -22.02
CA ASN A 26 14.49 0.57 -23.24
C ASN A 26 13.19 -0.25 -23.30
N SER A 27 12.23 -0.01 -22.40
CA SER A 27 10.96 -0.76 -22.38
C SER A 27 9.97 -0.19 -23.38
N GLU A 28 9.28 -1.08 -24.11
CA GLU A 28 8.21 -0.72 -25.03
C GLU A 28 6.99 -0.20 -24.24
N LYS A 29 6.49 0.99 -24.60
CA LYS A 29 5.39 1.67 -23.89
C LYS A 29 4.24 2.11 -24.81
N ASN A 30 4.38 1.96 -26.12
CA ASN A 30 3.42 2.45 -27.11
C ASN A 30 2.32 1.42 -27.42
N SER A 31 2.54 0.13 -27.12
CA SER A 31 1.50 -0.90 -27.22
C SER A 31 0.72 -1.06 -25.91
N SER A 32 -0.55 -1.46 -26.00
CA SER A 32 -1.38 -1.83 -24.84
C SER A 32 -0.71 -2.91 -23.98
N THR A 33 -0.05 -3.89 -24.61
CA THR A 33 0.72 -4.94 -23.93
C THR A 33 1.94 -4.38 -23.20
N GLY A 34 2.68 -3.46 -23.83
CA GLY A 34 3.82 -2.78 -23.20
C GLY A 34 3.40 -1.95 -22.00
N PHE A 35 2.31 -1.19 -22.15
CA PHE A 35 1.81 -0.29 -21.11
C PHE A 35 1.13 -1.03 -19.94
N PHE A 36 0.23 -1.97 -20.19
CA PHE A 36 -0.59 -2.63 -19.16
C PHE A 36 -0.08 -3.99 -18.68
N LEU A 37 0.83 -4.65 -19.42
CA LEU A 37 1.40 -5.95 -19.06
C LEU A 37 2.92 -5.91 -18.90
N GLY A 38 3.56 -4.74 -19.07
CA GLY A 38 5.03 -4.62 -19.00
C GLY A 38 5.76 -5.50 -20.02
N GLY A 39 5.09 -5.82 -21.14
CA GLY A 39 5.60 -6.72 -22.16
C GLY A 39 5.82 -8.17 -21.71
N ARG A 40 5.20 -8.60 -20.59
CA ARG A 40 5.39 -9.95 -20.00
C ARG A 40 6.86 -10.28 -19.75
N SER A 41 7.61 -9.30 -19.23
CA SER A 41 9.05 -9.39 -19.01
C SER A 41 9.46 -9.27 -17.54
N LEU A 42 8.48 -9.25 -16.62
CA LEU A 42 8.76 -9.10 -15.20
C LEU A 42 9.27 -10.41 -14.61
N THR A 43 10.42 -10.34 -13.94
CA THR A 43 11.02 -11.45 -13.21
C THR A 43 10.36 -11.62 -11.84
N PHE A 44 10.48 -12.81 -11.25
CA PHE A 44 9.87 -13.13 -9.95
C PHE A 44 10.15 -12.09 -8.84
N PRO A 45 11.39 -11.57 -8.63
CA PRO A 45 11.66 -10.64 -7.54
C PRO A 45 10.92 -9.30 -7.71
N VAL A 46 10.78 -8.84 -8.96
CA VAL A 46 10.06 -7.59 -9.27
C VAL A 46 8.56 -7.75 -9.06
N ILE A 47 8.01 -8.92 -9.39
CA ILE A 47 6.60 -9.22 -9.13
C ILE A 47 6.34 -9.32 -7.63
N ALA A 48 7.17 -10.08 -6.91
CA ALA A 48 7.04 -10.24 -5.46
C ALA A 48 7.18 -8.89 -4.75
N GLY A 49 8.21 -8.10 -5.08
CA GLY A 49 8.40 -6.76 -4.53
C GLY A 49 7.24 -5.83 -4.84
N SER A 50 6.73 -5.84 -6.08
CA SER A 50 5.58 -5.01 -6.47
C SER A 50 4.28 -5.44 -5.81
N LEU A 51 4.02 -6.75 -5.64
CA LEU A 51 2.85 -7.26 -4.90
C LEU A 51 2.93 -6.85 -3.44
N LEU A 52 4.09 -7.03 -2.81
CA LEU A 52 4.34 -6.67 -1.43
C LEU A 52 4.12 -5.16 -1.24
N LEU A 53 4.65 -4.31 -2.12
CA LEU A 53 4.45 -2.86 -2.00
C LEU A 53 3.04 -2.39 -2.33
N THR A 54 2.34 -3.07 -3.23
CA THR A 54 0.94 -2.76 -3.50
C THR A 54 0.08 -3.05 -2.26
N ASN A 55 0.49 -4.03 -1.45
CA ASN A 55 -0.15 -4.33 -0.17
C ASN A 55 0.33 -3.42 0.98
N LEU A 56 1.64 -3.13 1.08
CA LEU A 56 2.19 -2.17 2.04
C LEU A 56 2.02 -0.73 1.55
N SER A 57 0.78 -0.25 1.61
CA SER A 57 0.41 1.13 1.26
C SER A 57 0.39 2.05 2.51
N THR A 58 0.16 3.34 2.28
CA THR A 58 -0.03 4.34 3.36
C THR A 58 -1.23 4.01 4.24
N GLU A 59 -2.22 3.29 3.72
CA GLU A 59 -3.35 2.76 4.49
C GLU A 59 -2.88 1.77 5.56
N GLN A 60 -1.97 0.85 5.21
CA GLN A 60 -1.42 -0.09 6.19
C GLN A 60 -0.51 0.61 7.20
N MET A 61 0.33 1.54 6.73
CA MET A 61 1.25 2.26 7.62
C MET A 61 0.54 3.17 8.64
N VAL A 62 -0.60 3.77 8.28
CA VAL A 62 -1.33 4.67 9.20
C VAL A 62 -2.46 3.91 9.90
N GLY A 63 -3.26 3.17 9.13
CA GLY A 63 -4.45 2.47 9.63
C GLY A 63 -4.11 1.22 10.44
N LEU A 64 -3.34 0.28 9.88
CA LEU A 64 -3.01 -0.98 10.57
C LEU A 64 -2.13 -0.73 11.81
N ASN A 65 -1.18 0.19 11.72
CA ASN A 65 -0.40 0.62 12.89
C ASN A 65 -1.27 1.29 13.96
N GLY A 66 -2.24 2.13 13.56
CA GLY A 66 -3.22 2.71 14.49
C GLY A 66 -4.09 1.64 15.16
N ALA A 67 -4.53 0.64 14.39
CA ALA A 67 -5.24 -0.52 14.93
C ALA A 67 -4.35 -1.32 15.89
N ALA A 68 -3.10 -1.59 15.54
CA ALA A 68 -2.15 -2.31 16.41
C ALA A 68 -1.83 -1.51 17.68
N PHE A 69 -1.79 -0.17 17.60
CA PHE A 69 -1.66 0.70 18.77
C PHE A 69 -2.89 0.64 19.69
N LYS A 70 -4.08 0.28 19.19
CA LYS A 70 -5.30 0.11 20.00
C LYS A 70 -5.48 -1.32 20.51
N ASP A 71 -5.29 -2.30 19.63
CA ASP A 71 -5.73 -3.68 19.78
C ASP A 71 -4.56 -4.67 19.89
N GLY A 72 -3.32 -4.19 19.78
CA GLY A 72 -2.11 -4.99 19.92
C GLY A 72 -1.88 -5.96 18.77
N LEU A 73 -1.25 -7.09 19.09
CA LEU A 73 -0.76 -8.09 18.15
C LEU A 73 -1.89 -8.81 17.41
N ALA A 74 -3.13 -8.80 17.92
CA ALA A 74 -4.28 -9.44 17.29
C ALA A 74 -4.52 -8.95 15.84
N VAL A 75 -4.12 -7.71 15.54
CA VAL A 75 -4.23 -7.12 14.19
C VAL A 75 -3.39 -7.87 13.15
N MET A 76 -2.36 -8.62 13.55
CA MET A 76 -1.54 -9.46 12.65
C MET A 76 -2.37 -10.51 11.89
N ALA A 77 -3.56 -10.82 12.39
CA ALA A 77 -4.53 -11.70 11.74
C ALA A 77 -4.76 -11.38 10.25
N TRP A 78 -4.82 -10.09 9.88
CA TRP A 78 -5.00 -9.67 8.49
C TRP A 78 -3.89 -10.22 7.58
N GLU A 79 -2.64 -10.18 8.05
CA GLU A 79 -1.46 -10.62 7.31
C GLU A 79 -1.29 -12.14 7.35
N VAL A 80 -1.61 -12.79 8.47
CA VAL A 80 -1.50 -14.26 8.58
C VAL A 80 -2.52 -14.94 7.66
N VAL A 81 -3.76 -14.45 7.62
CA VAL A 81 -4.81 -15.03 6.75
C VAL A 81 -4.54 -14.73 5.28
N ALA A 82 -3.91 -13.60 4.97
CA ALA A 82 -3.46 -13.25 3.60
C ALA A 82 -2.56 -14.32 2.98
N VAL A 83 -1.68 -14.96 3.76
CA VAL A 83 -0.79 -16.03 3.27
C VAL A 83 -1.58 -17.18 2.64
N VAL A 84 -2.70 -17.58 3.25
CA VAL A 84 -3.55 -18.65 2.72
C VAL A 84 -4.16 -18.23 1.39
N ALA A 85 -4.66 -17.00 1.30
CA ALA A 85 -5.22 -16.46 0.06
C ALA A 85 -4.17 -16.35 -1.05
N LEU A 86 -2.93 -15.97 -0.73
CA LEU A 86 -1.80 -15.94 -1.66
C LEU A 86 -1.44 -17.32 -2.21
N VAL A 87 -1.41 -18.34 -1.35
CA VAL A 87 -1.19 -19.74 -1.80
C VAL A 87 -2.30 -20.18 -2.74
N LEU A 88 -3.56 -19.88 -2.41
CA LEU A 88 -4.69 -20.19 -3.27
C LEU A 88 -4.62 -19.43 -4.61
N MET A 89 -4.25 -18.15 -4.57
CA MET A 89 -4.03 -17.33 -5.75
C MET A 89 -2.98 -17.98 -6.67
N ALA A 90 -1.82 -18.37 -6.12
CA ALA A 90 -0.74 -18.97 -6.88
C ALA A 90 -1.09 -20.36 -7.46
N LEU A 91 -1.78 -21.21 -6.71
CA LEU A 91 -2.06 -22.60 -7.10
C LEU A 91 -3.30 -22.74 -8.00
N PHE A 92 -4.32 -21.92 -7.81
CA PHE A 92 -5.62 -22.11 -8.47
C PHE A 92 -6.01 -20.98 -9.42
N PHE A 93 -5.92 -19.72 -8.97
CA PHE A 93 -6.43 -18.58 -9.73
C PHE A 93 -5.46 -18.17 -10.84
N LEU A 94 -4.19 -17.96 -10.50
CA LEU A 94 -3.18 -17.47 -11.43
C LEU A 94 -2.99 -18.40 -12.64
N PRO A 95 -2.87 -19.73 -12.49
CA PRO A 95 -2.73 -20.62 -13.65
C PRO A 95 -3.95 -20.55 -14.60
N LYS A 96 -5.15 -20.37 -14.04
CA LYS A 96 -6.39 -20.26 -14.82
C LYS A 96 -6.45 -18.94 -15.59
N PHE A 97 -6.07 -17.84 -14.95
CA PHE A 97 -6.04 -16.52 -15.59
C PHE A 97 -4.99 -16.47 -16.71
N LEU A 98 -3.79 -16.97 -16.47
CA LEU A 98 -2.73 -16.99 -17.48
C LEU A 98 -3.10 -17.87 -18.69
N ARG A 99 -3.68 -19.06 -18.47
CA ARG A 99 -4.15 -19.93 -19.56
C ARG A 99 -5.30 -19.32 -20.37
N ALA A 100 -6.17 -18.54 -19.73
CA ALA A 100 -7.28 -17.86 -20.40
C ALA A 100 -6.82 -16.64 -21.22
N GLY A 101 -5.57 -16.20 -21.09
CA GLY A 101 -5.02 -15.05 -21.83
C GLY A 101 -5.72 -13.72 -21.53
N ILE A 102 -6.43 -13.63 -20.40
CA ILE A 102 -7.15 -12.43 -19.98
C ILE A 102 -6.20 -11.34 -19.52
N THR A 103 -6.65 -10.09 -19.60
CA THR A 103 -5.94 -8.93 -19.04
C THR A 103 -6.64 -8.36 -17.81
N THR A 104 -7.92 -8.69 -17.61
CA THR A 104 -8.73 -8.21 -16.48
C THR A 104 -9.62 -9.29 -15.89
N VAL A 105 -9.90 -9.21 -14.58
CA VAL A 105 -10.83 -10.11 -13.88
C VAL A 105 -12.26 -9.98 -14.41
N PRO A 106 -12.79 -8.78 -14.73
CA PRO A 106 -14.09 -8.66 -15.40
C PRO A 106 -14.15 -9.38 -16.75
N GLN A 107 -13.07 -9.40 -17.54
CA GLN A 107 -12.99 -10.19 -18.78
C GLN A 107 -13.04 -11.70 -18.51
N PHE A 108 -12.46 -12.17 -17.40
CA PHE A 108 -12.64 -13.57 -16.99
C PHE A 108 -14.11 -13.92 -16.76
N LEU A 109 -14.86 -13.02 -16.12
CA LEU A 109 -16.28 -13.20 -15.88
C LEU A 109 -17.10 -13.14 -17.18
N GLU A 110 -16.70 -12.30 -18.15
CA GLU A 110 -17.29 -12.30 -19.50
C GLU A 110 -17.15 -13.69 -20.15
N ASN A 111 -15.93 -14.24 -20.16
CA ASN A 111 -15.65 -15.53 -20.78
C ASN A 111 -16.40 -16.69 -20.10
N ARG A 112 -16.71 -16.56 -18.79
CA ARG A 112 -17.38 -17.59 -18.02
C ARG A 112 -18.91 -17.46 -18.03
N PHE A 113 -19.43 -16.25 -18.14
CA PHE A 113 -20.85 -15.94 -18.02
C PHE A 113 -21.33 -15.15 -19.25
N ASP A 114 -21.29 -13.82 -19.21
CA ASP A 114 -21.70 -12.95 -20.32
C ASP A 114 -21.17 -11.51 -20.18
N LYS A 115 -21.43 -10.70 -21.22
CA LYS A 115 -21.08 -9.26 -21.24
C LYS A 115 -21.81 -8.43 -20.18
N ARG A 116 -23.00 -8.84 -19.74
CA ARG A 116 -23.74 -8.12 -18.71
C ARG A 116 -23.03 -8.23 -17.37
N THR A 117 -22.57 -9.43 -17.03
CA THR A 117 -21.80 -9.72 -15.83
C THR A 117 -20.51 -8.90 -15.80
N GLN A 118 -19.77 -8.87 -16.91
CA GLN A 118 -18.59 -8.01 -17.06
C GLN A 118 -18.89 -6.54 -16.81
N ALA A 119 -19.95 -6.00 -17.42
CA ALA A 119 -20.31 -4.59 -17.27
C ALA A 119 -20.67 -4.24 -15.81
N VAL A 120 -21.43 -5.10 -15.14
CA VAL A 120 -21.77 -4.94 -13.72
C VAL A 120 -20.51 -4.98 -12.85
N THR A 121 -19.63 -5.96 -13.04
CA THR A 121 -18.39 -6.05 -12.26
C THR A 121 -17.45 -4.87 -12.51
N ASN A 122 -17.32 -4.43 -13.77
CA ASN A 122 -16.56 -3.23 -14.11
C ASN A 122 -17.10 -2.01 -13.37
N MET A 123 -18.43 -1.82 -13.36
CA MET A 123 -19.05 -0.70 -12.65
C MET A 123 -18.77 -0.76 -11.15
N VAL A 124 -18.93 -1.94 -10.52
CA VAL A 124 -18.64 -2.13 -9.09
C VAL A 124 -17.18 -1.80 -8.77
N PHE A 125 -16.22 -2.31 -9.55
CA PHE A 125 -14.80 -2.05 -9.33
C PHE A 125 -14.43 -0.59 -9.54
N LEU A 126 -14.93 0.05 -10.60
CA LEU A 126 -14.64 1.46 -10.86
C LEU A 126 -15.21 2.36 -9.76
N LEU A 127 -16.42 2.10 -9.28
CA LEU A 127 -17.01 2.83 -8.17
C LEU A 127 -16.22 2.60 -6.86
N ALA A 128 -15.86 1.35 -6.56
CA ALA A 128 -15.04 1.03 -5.39
C ALA A 128 -13.68 1.74 -5.44
N TYR A 129 -13.02 1.78 -6.59
CA TYR A 129 -11.74 2.48 -6.71
C TYR A 129 -11.89 4.00 -6.60
N ALA A 130 -12.89 4.59 -7.26
CA ALA A 130 -13.09 6.03 -7.27
C ALA A 130 -13.54 6.58 -5.91
N PHE A 131 -14.41 5.87 -5.20
CA PHE A 131 -15.06 6.39 -3.98
C PHE A 131 -14.51 5.81 -2.69
N LEU A 132 -13.82 4.67 -2.72
CA LEU A 132 -13.25 4.05 -1.51
C LEU A 132 -11.73 4.06 -1.58
N LEU A 133 -11.13 3.35 -2.55
CA LEU A 133 -9.70 3.08 -2.55
C LEU A 133 -8.84 4.34 -2.75
N ILE A 134 -9.08 5.11 -3.82
CA ILE A 134 -8.28 6.31 -4.12
C ILE A 134 -8.40 7.36 -3.00
N PRO A 135 -9.61 7.72 -2.51
CA PRO A 135 -9.74 8.65 -1.39
C PRO A 135 -9.00 8.22 -0.13
N ILE A 136 -9.09 6.94 0.26
CA ILE A 136 -8.41 6.41 1.45
C ILE A 136 -6.88 6.49 1.29
N ILE A 137 -6.35 6.11 0.13
CA ILE A 137 -4.91 6.19 -0.16
C ILE A 137 -4.43 7.65 -0.12
N LEU A 138 -5.14 8.57 -0.77
CA LEU A 138 -4.76 9.98 -0.78
C LEU A 138 -4.82 10.60 0.61
N TYR A 139 -5.88 10.31 1.38
CA TYR A 139 -6.05 10.80 2.74
C TYR A 139 -4.97 10.26 3.68
N SER A 140 -4.80 8.94 3.75
CA SER A 140 -3.78 8.30 4.59
C SER A 140 -2.38 8.74 4.22
N GLY A 141 -2.08 8.87 2.92
CA GLY A 141 -0.80 9.38 2.44
C GLY A 141 -0.55 10.84 2.84
N ALA A 142 -1.58 11.68 2.77
CA ALA A 142 -1.48 13.07 3.20
C ALA A 142 -1.28 13.20 4.71
N VAL A 143 -2.01 12.44 5.53
CA VAL A 143 -1.81 12.40 7.00
C VAL A 143 -0.41 11.90 7.34
N GLY A 144 0.04 10.80 6.72
CA GLY A 144 1.37 10.27 6.96
C GLY A 144 2.46 11.29 6.61
N LEU A 145 2.36 11.93 5.45
CA LEU A 145 3.35 12.92 5.01
C LEU A 145 3.31 14.20 5.85
N SER A 146 2.13 14.66 6.28
CA SER A 146 1.98 15.87 7.10
C SER A 146 2.67 15.75 8.44
N GLU A 147 2.53 14.59 9.09
CA GLU A 147 3.15 14.31 10.39
C GLU A 147 4.66 14.00 10.23
N MET A 148 5.06 13.19 9.24
CA MET A 148 6.46 12.77 9.07
C MET A 148 7.39 13.92 8.67
N LEU A 149 6.93 14.87 7.86
CA LEU A 149 7.75 16.00 7.41
C LEU A 149 7.53 17.27 8.25
N ASP A 150 6.64 17.24 9.22
CA ASP A 150 6.16 18.43 9.94
C ASP A 150 5.78 19.55 8.94
N LEU A 151 4.79 19.25 8.08
CA LEU A 151 4.38 20.16 7.01
C LEU A 151 3.86 21.49 7.56
N LYS A 152 3.37 21.54 8.81
CA LYS A 152 2.95 22.78 9.48
C LYS A 152 4.14 23.72 9.64
N GLN A 153 5.23 23.22 10.20
CA GLN A 153 6.44 24.01 10.37
C GLN A 153 7.09 24.36 9.03
N LEU A 154 7.05 23.46 8.05
CA LEU A 154 7.64 23.66 6.72
C LEU A 154 6.94 24.71 5.88
N THR A 155 5.61 24.69 5.85
CA THR A 155 4.82 25.59 5.02
C THR A 155 4.62 26.95 5.68
N GLY A 156 4.84 27.05 7.00
CA GLY A 156 4.57 28.25 7.78
C GLY A 156 3.07 28.52 7.98
N ILE A 157 2.20 27.58 7.58
CA ILE A 157 0.75 27.67 7.77
C ILE A 157 0.47 27.20 9.18
N THR A 158 0.64 28.10 10.16
CA THR A 158 0.34 27.84 11.58
C THR A 158 -0.92 28.56 12.06
N GLU A 159 -1.36 29.57 11.32
CA GLU A 159 -2.56 30.35 11.64
C GLU A 159 -3.75 29.90 10.78
N PRO A 160 -4.99 30.00 11.28
CA PRO A 160 -6.18 29.72 10.50
C PRO A 160 -6.19 30.54 9.22
N VAL A 161 -6.54 29.88 8.11
CA VAL A 161 -6.58 30.52 6.78
C VAL A 161 -8.03 30.71 6.40
N GLU A 162 -8.40 31.93 6.04
CA GLU A 162 -9.71 32.21 5.46
C GLU A 162 -9.71 31.83 3.98
N PHE A 163 -10.60 30.92 3.61
CA PHE A 163 -10.79 30.50 2.23
C PHE A 163 -12.29 30.33 1.94
N LEU A 164 -12.76 30.86 0.80
CA LEU A 164 -14.18 30.85 0.42
C LEU A 164 -15.12 31.42 1.51
N GLY A 165 -14.67 32.44 2.25
CA GLY A 165 -15.46 33.11 3.29
C GLY A 165 -15.68 32.27 4.55
N LYS A 166 -14.86 31.23 4.78
CA LYS A 166 -14.84 30.43 6.00
C LYS A 166 -13.42 30.31 6.53
N GLU A 167 -13.27 30.37 7.84
CA GLU A 167 -12.01 30.05 8.51
C GLU A 167 -11.80 28.54 8.54
N HIS A 168 -10.62 28.11 8.09
CA HIS A 168 -10.21 26.71 8.09
C HIS A 168 -9.00 26.53 8.99
N SER A 169 -8.98 25.42 9.73
CA SER A 169 -7.82 25.06 10.54
C SER A 169 -6.59 24.80 9.65
N PRO A 170 -5.38 25.15 10.11
CA PRO A 170 -4.14 24.90 9.36
C PRO A 170 -4.01 23.45 8.89
N ASP A 171 -4.37 22.51 9.76
CA ASP A 171 -4.30 21.08 9.53
C ASP A 171 -5.16 20.65 8.33
N THR A 172 -6.35 21.23 8.22
CA THR A 172 -7.28 20.94 7.12
C THR A 172 -6.71 21.47 5.80
N VAL A 173 -6.15 22.68 5.81
CA VAL A 173 -5.57 23.30 4.62
C VAL A 173 -4.35 22.51 4.14
N ILE A 174 -3.46 22.13 5.06
CA ILE A 174 -2.28 21.32 4.75
C ILE A 174 -2.69 19.95 4.21
N LEU A 175 -3.70 19.32 4.82
CA LEU A 175 -4.24 18.05 4.34
C LEU A 175 -4.74 18.19 2.89
N TRP A 176 -5.55 19.21 2.58
CA TRP A 176 -6.03 19.44 1.22
C TRP A 176 -4.90 19.66 0.22
N LEU A 177 -3.95 20.55 0.55
CA LEU A 177 -2.80 20.83 -0.31
C LEU A 177 -1.98 19.56 -0.58
N THR A 178 -1.78 18.75 0.45
CA THR A 178 -1.01 17.50 0.35
C THR A 178 -1.76 16.45 -0.47
N VAL A 179 -3.08 16.31 -0.27
CA VAL A 179 -3.93 15.43 -1.09
C VAL A 179 -3.87 15.84 -2.57
N PHE A 180 -3.99 17.13 -2.88
CA PHE A 180 -3.88 17.61 -4.25
C PHE A 180 -2.48 17.37 -4.84
N LEU A 181 -1.42 17.62 -4.06
CA LEU A 181 -0.05 17.38 -4.49
C LEU A 181 0.17 15.89 -4.83
N ILE A 182 -0.19 14.98 -3.93
CA ILE A 182 -0.06 13.53 -4.15
C ILE A 182 -0.91 13.10 -5.35
N GLY A 183 -2.15 13.60 -5.48
CA GLY A 183 -3.04 13.27 -6.59
C GLY A 183 -2.51 13.74 -7.95
N ILE A 184 -1.99 14.97 -8.03
CA ILE A 184 -1.40 15.53 -9.27
C ILE A 184 -0.13 14.75 -9.62
N MET A 185 0.76 14.54 -8.67
CA MET A 185 2.00 13.79 -8.88
C MET A 185 1.71 12.34 -9.31
N GLY A 186 0.75 11.69 -8.65
CA GLY A 186 0.25 10.37 -9.00
C GLY A 186 -0.33 10.33 -10.42
N GLY A 187 -1.17 11.32 -10.79
CA GLY A 187 -1.75 11.42 -12.12
C GLY A 187 -0.73 11.63 -13.23
N ILE A 188 0.25 12.52 -13.02
CA ILE A 188 1.39 12.70 -13.94
C ILE A 188 2.11 11.36 -14.09
N TYR A 189 2.41 10.71 -12.97
CA TYR A 189 3.12 9.44 -12.98
C TYR A 189 2.35 8.33 -13.69
N THR A 190 1.04 8.18 -13.47
CA THR A 190 0.21 7.19 -14.18
C THR A 190 0.13 7.45 -15.68
N ARG A 191 0.16 8.73 -16.11
CA ARG A 191 0.09 9.06 -17.54
C ARG A 191 1.35 8.67 -18.32
N PHE A 192 2.52 8.69 -17.68
CA PHE A 192 3.82 8.46 -18.31
C PHE A 192 4.50 7.14 -17.87
N GLY A 193 4.06 6.54 -16.76
CA GLY A 193 4.58 5.32 -16.17
C GLY A 193 3.74 4.10 -16.55
N GLY A 194 4.23 3.28 -17.48
CA GLY A 194 3.64 1.97 -17.74
C GLY A 194 3.86 0.98 -16.59
N LEU A 195 3.15 -0.16 -16.59
CA LEU A 195 3.17 -1.16 -15.50
C LEU A 195 4.57 -1.61 -15.10
N LYS A 196 5.51 -1.74 -16.06
CA LYS A 196 6.90 -2.11 -15.77
C LYS A 196 7.66 -1.03 -14.99
N THR A 197 7.48 0.23 -15.36
CA THR A 197 8.08 1.38 -14.65
C THR A 197 7.52 1.46 -13.22
N LEU A 198 6.21 1.28 -13.08
CA LEU A 198 5.53 1.16 -11.78
C LEU A 198 6.13 0.03 -10.93
N ALA A 199 6.17 -1.20 -11.45
CA ALA A 199 6.62 -2.37 -10.69
C ALA A 199 8.09 -2.28 -10.23
N VAL A 200 8.97 -1.72 -11.07
CA VAL A 200 10.38 -1.50 -10.71
C VAL A 200 10.51 -0.44 -9.62
N LEU A 201 9.82 0.70 -9.77
CA LEU A 201 9.84 1.75 -8.75
C LEU A 201 9.29 1.25 -7.43
N ASP A 202 8.19 0.49 -7.47
CA ASP A 202 7.59 -0.11 -6.30
C ASP A 202 8.58 -1.04 -5.59
N THR A 203 9.32 -1.87 -6.35
CA THR A 203 10.31 -2.78 -5.76
C THR A 203 11.42 -2.01 -5.02
N ILE A 204 11.93 -0.92 -5.61
CA ILE A 204 12.98 -0.09 -5.01
C ILE A 204 12.46 0.59 -3.72
N ASN A 205 11.28 1.20 -3.80
CA ASN A 205 10.64 1.83 -2.65
C ASN A 205 10.30 0.82 -1.54
N GLY A 206 9.95 -0.41 -1.91
CA GLY A 206 9.66 -1.49 -0.96
C GLY A 206 10.84 -1.87 -0.10
N ILE A 207 12.04 -1.91 -0.65
CA ILE A 207 13.25 -2.16 0.12
C ILE A 207 13.45 -1.04 1.14
N GLY A 208 13.31 0.22 0.71
CA GLY A 208 13.41 1.39 1.60
C GLY A 208 12.36 1.36 2.72
N LEU A 209 11.12 1.00 2.37
CA LEU A 209 10.01 0.88 3.31
C LEU A 209 10.25 -0.20 4.36
N LEU A 210 10.71 -1.39 3.95
CA LEU A 210 11.02 -2.49 4.87
C LEU A 210 12.13 -2.10 5.85
N ILE A 211 13.22 -1.52 5.33
CA ILE A 211 14.33 -1.03 6.15
C ILE A 211 13.82 0.02 7.14
N GLY A 212 13.06 1.01 6.66
CA GLY A 212 12.47 2.06 7.50
C GLY A 212 11.55 1.51 8.58
N GLY A 213 10.67 0.57 8.25
CA GLY A 213 9.76 -0.08 9.20
C GLY A 213 10.51 -0.82 10.32
N PHE A 214 11.51 -1.62 9.97
CA PHE A 214 12.35 -2.29 10.97
C PHE A 214 13.17 -1.31 11.81
N MET A 215 13.68 -0.23 11.21
CA MET A 215 14.40 0.81 11.94
C MET A 215 13.50 1.54 12.95
N ILE A 216 12.25 1.83 12.60
CA ILE A 216 11.30 2.44 13.54
C ILE A 216 11.06 1.52 14.73
N ALA A 217 10.78 0.24 14.50
CA ALA A 217 10.61 -0.74 15.58
C ALA A 217 11.87 -0.87 16.45
N TRP A 218 13.05 -0.88 15.82
CA TRP A 218 14.33 -0.91 16.52
C TRP A 218 14.50 0.30 17.44
N PHE A 219 14.37 1.52 16.91
CA PHE A 219 14.53 2.74 17.70
C PHE A 219 13.46 2.89 18.77
N ALA A 220 12.23 2.44 18.52
CA ALA A 220 11.17 2.44 19.52
C ALA A 220 11.53 1.54 20.72
N LEU A 221 11.98 0.31 20.47
CA LEU A 221 12.37 -0.61 21.55
C LEU A 221 13.62 -0.11 22.29
N ASP A 222 14.62 0.39 21.58
CA ASP A 222 15.80 0.98 22.20
C ASP A 222 15.42 2.18 23.08
N ARG A 223 14.50 3.02 22.61
CA ARG A 223 13.97 4.16 23.37
C ARG A 223 13.19 3.76 24.60
N VAL A 224 12.43 2.66 24.56
CA VAL A 224 11.72 2.09 25.73
C VAL A 224 12.70 1.63 26.81
N SER A 225 13.87 1.12 26.40
CA SER A 225 14.94 0.69 27.30
C SER A 225 15.87 1.81 27.78
N ASP A 226 15.58 3.07 27.43
CA ASP A 226 16.50 4.21 27.61
C ASP A 226 17.93 3.94 27.10
N GLY A 227 18.05 3.25 25.96
CA GLY A 227 19.32 2.95 25.29
C GLY A 227 20.08 1.73 25.82
N GLN A 228 19.45 0.90 26.66
CA GLN A 228 20.03 -0.37 27.11
C GLN A 228 19.92 -1.50 26.06
N GLY A 229 19.24 -1.23 24.95
CA GLY A 229 19.14 -2.09 23.79
C GLY A 229 17.75 -2.70 23.60
N ILE A 230 17.50 -3.16 22.37
CA ILE A 230 16.19 -3.63 21.93
C ILE A 230 15.65 -4.83 22.71
N PHE A 231 16.52 -5.70 23.23
CA PHE A 231 16.11 -6.90 23.97
C PHE A 231 15.57 -6.55 25.36
N GLU A 232 16.16 -5.54 25.99
CA GLU A 232 15.68 -5.00 27.25
C GLU A 232 14.35 -4.27 27.03
N GLY A 233 14.27 -3.44 25.98
CA GLY A 233 13.04 -2.75 25.60
C GLY A 233 11.88 -3.71 25.32
N TRP A 234 12.17 -4.85 24.67
CA TRP A 234 11.19 -5.92 24.46
C TRP A 234 10.75 -6.58 25.77
N THR A 235 11.67 -6.77 26.72
CA THR A 235 11.35 -7.35 28.03
C THR A 235 10.44 -6.42 28.83
N ILE A 236 10.79 -5.14 28.92
CA ILE A 236 9.97 -4.09 29.55
C ILE A 236 8.57 -4.04 28.92
N LEU A 237 8.49 -4.06 27.58
CA LEU A 237 7.21 -3.98 26.88
C LEU A 237 6.30 -5.18 27.16
N LYS A 238 6.87 -6.40 27.18
CA LYS A 238 6.13 -7.63 27.53
C LYS A 238 5.58 -7.59 28.95
N GLU A 239 6.36 -7.08 29.90
CA GLU A 239 5.96 -7.02 31.30
C GLU A 239 4.92 -5.93 31.56
N ALA A 240 5.06 -4.78 30.89
CA ALA A 240 4.17 -3.64 31.08
C ALA A 240 2.78 -3.86 30.45
N ASN A 241 2.69 -4.51 29.29
CA ASN A 241 1.42 -4.67 28.56
C ASN A 241 1.30 -6.08 27.91
N PRO A 242 1.30 -7.17 28.69
CA PRO A 242 1.27 -8.53 28.16
C PRO A 242 0.00 -8.83 27.32
N GLU A 243 -1.12 -8.20 27.65
CA GLU A 243 -2.38 -8.35 26.92
C GLU A 243 -2.31 -7.83 25.48
N ARG A 244 -1.44 -6.84 25.21
CA ARG A 244 -1.21 -6.31 23.86
C ARG A 244 -0.48 -7.31 22.97
N LEU A 245 0.10 -8.36 23.53
CA LEU A 245 0.79 -9.41 22.78
C LEU A 245 -0.09 -10.64 22.52
N ASN A 246 -1.34 -10.62 22.98
CA ASN A 246 -2.30 -11.67 22.66
C ASN A 246 -2.74 -11.56 21.20
N SER A 247 -2.38 -12.58 20.39
CA SER A 247 -2.71 -12.65 18.97
C SER A 247 -4.14 -13.11 18.66
N ILE A 248 -4.87 -13.67 19.64
CA ILE A 248 -6.25 -14.13 19.45
C ILE A 248 -7.23 -12.97 19.61
N GLY A 249 -6.88 -11.99 20.44
CA GLY A 249 -7.74 -10.85 20.77
C GLY A 249 -8.96 -11.27 21.61
N THR A 250 -9.95 -10.37 21.64
CA THR A 250 -11.24 -10.54 22.33
C THR A 250 -12.39 -10.27 21.35
N SER A 251 -13.65 -10.37 21.80
CA SER A 251 -14.81 -9.99 20.99
C SER A 251 -14.85 -8.49 20.63
N GLU A 252 -14.20 -7.65 21.44
CA GLU A 252 -14.17 -6.19 21.28
C GLU A 252 -13.01 -5.69 20.41
N THR A 253 -12.08 -6.59 20.08
CA THR A 253 -10.95 -6.29 19.21
C THR A 253 -11.45 -6.04 17.79
N SER A 254 -10.78 -5.17 17.02
CA SER A 254 -11.10 -4.91 15.61
C SER A 254 -11.14 -6.16 14.72
N VAL A 255 -10.45 -7.22 15.12
CA VAL A 255 -10.41 -8.50 14.39
C VAL A 255 -10.64 -9.67 15.36
N PRO A 256 -11.91 -9.97 15.72
CA PRO A 256 -12.19 -11.11 16.57
C PRO A 256 -11.83 -12.43 15.88
N PHE A 257 -11.32 -13.41 16.64
CA PHE A 257 -10.85 -14.70 16.09
C PHE A 257 -11.87 -15.44 15.20
N SER A 258 -13.17 -15.35 15.51
CA SER A 258 -14.22 -15.98 14.69
C SER A 258 -14.33 -15.39 13.28
N THR A 259 -13.94 -14.12 13.12
CA THR A 259 -13.96 -13.43 11.81
C THR A 259 -12.89 -13.94 10.86
N LEU A 260 -11.83 -14.60 11.37
CA LEU A 260 -10.76 -15.18 10.57
C LEU A 260 -11.28 -16.20 9.57
N PHE A 261 -12.27 -16.99 9.96
CA PHE A 261 -12.85 -18.05 9.14
C PHE A 261 -14.08 -17.61 8.35
N THR A 262 -14.49 -16.35 8.49
CA THR A 262 -15.68 -15.79 7.85
C THR A 262 -15.31 -14.54 7.06
N GLY A 263 -15.51 -13.35 7.64
CA GLY A 263 -15.29 -12.07 6.96
C GLY A 263 -13.85 -11.87 6.48
N VAL A 264 -12.86 -12.09 7.34
CA VAL A 264 -11.45 -11.83 7.03
C VAL A 264 -10.93 -12.77 5.95
N ALA A 265 -11.30 -14.05 5.99
CA ALA A 265 -10.96 -15.01 4.92
C ALA A 265 -11.55 -14.60 3.58
N LEU A 266 -12.84 -14.22 3.55
CA LEU A 266 -13.50 -13.78 2.33
C LEU A 266 -12.89 -12.50 1.76
N LEU A 267 -12.58 -11.53 2.62
CA LEU A 267 -11.92 -10.28 2.23
C LEU A 267 -10.53 -10.55 1.66
N ASN A 268 -9.73 -11.41 2.28
CA ASN A 268 -8.41 -11.78 1.77
C ASN A 268 -8.49 -12.54 0.44
N LEU A 269 -9.44 -13.47 0.29
CA LEU A 269 -9.66 -14.15 -0.99
C LEU A 269 -10.05 -13.16 -2.09
N PHE A 270 -10.96 -12.24 -1.79
CA PHE A 270 -11.31 -11.17 -2.72
C PHE A 270 -10.08 -10.34 -3.09
N TYR A 271 -9.36 -9.84 -2.08
CA TYR A 271 -8.23 -8.92 -2.24
C TYR A 271 -7.09 -9.55 -3.03
N TRP A 272 -6.68 -10.78 -2.71
CA TRP A 272 -5.53 -11.40 -3.37
C TRP A 272 -5.88 -12.09 -4.68
N CYS A 273 -7.06 -12.72 -4.78
CA CYS A 273 -7.39 -13.55 -5.94
C CYS A 273 -8.20 -12.82 -7.02
N THR A 274 -8.90 -11.74 -6.68
CA THR A 274 -9.87 -11.10 -7.61
C THR A 274 -9.76 -9.59 -7.73
N ASN A 275 -9.06 -8.92 -6.82
CA ASN A 275 -8.80 -7.47 -6.95
C ASN A 275 -7.88 -7.21 -8.15
N GLN A 276 -8.38 -6.40 -9.09
CA GLN A 276 -7.67 -6.10 -10.33
C GLN A 276 -6.31 -5.45 -10.08
N GLN A 277 -6.19 -4.56 -9.09
CA GLN A 277 -4.93 -3.84 -8.81
C GLN A 277 -3.80 -4.80 -8.41
N ILE A 278 -4.14 -5.85 -7.67
CA ILE A 278 -3.19 -6.86 -7.18
C ILE A 278 -2.86 -7.85 -8.29
N ILE A 279 -3.88 -8.49 -8.86
CA ILE A 279 -3.68 -9.57 -9.82
C ILE A 279 -3.03 -9.08 -11.13
N GLN A 280 -3.25 -7.82 -11.53
CA GLN A 280 -2.66 -7.27 -12.75
C GLN A 280 -1.12 -7.30 -12.73
N ARG A 281 -0.49 -7.19 -11.55
CA ARG A 281 0.97 -7.30 -11.40
C ARG A 281 1.48 -8.67 -11.82
N THR A 282 0.68 -9.72 -11.57
CA THR A 282 1.04 -11.11 -11.92
C THR A 282 0.90 -11.40 -13.41
N PHE A 283 0.05 -10.66 -14.14
CA PHE A 283 -0.11 -10.84 -15.59
C PHE A 283 1.07 -10.33 -16.42
N GLY A 284 1.95 -9.53 -15.82
CA GLY A 284 3.19 -9.05 -16.44
C GLY A 284 4.39 -10.01 -16.31
N ALA A 285 4.19 -11.19 -15.73
CA ALA A 285 5.24 -12.19 -15.56
C ALA A 285 5.78 -12.71 -16.90
N SER A 286 7.09 -12.95 -16.94
CA SER A 286 7.71 -13.75 -18.00
C SER A 286 7.35 -15.23 -17.82
N SER A 287 6.89 -15.88 -18.90
CA SER A 287 6.79 -17.34 -18.98
C SER A 287 8.16 -18.01 -18.96
#